data_AF-A0A9P7C1A8-F1
#
_entry.id   AF-A0A9P7C1A8-F1
#
_cell.length_a   1.000
_cell.length_b   1.000
_cell.length_c   1.000
_cell.angle_alpha   90.00
_cell.angle_beta   90.00
_cell.angle_gamma   90.00
#
_symmetry.space_group_name_H-M   'P 1'
#
loop_
_entity.id
_entity.type
_entity.pdbx_description
1 polymer ?
#
loop_
_entity_poly.entity_id
_entity_poly.type
_entity_poly.pdbx_seq_one_letter_code
_entity_poly.pdbx_strand_id
1 'polypeptide(L)'
;MRLPTPASDTIEQPPITGKGIWRAHPRLAASPEFCAKLKGTISDSIASLPSHWSAQDKWDTIKSVTISVAKKFSRRQTSHLKSVEKLLHHKRASLTNSVSRFADNAANLRPQLSVIESQLASIQQYHAETLALRSGIRWREMGEISAGYLKRTIAQRQSRQKISKLIHPTTGEICTSPTELQAAARAFYSDLYSPDPINDGAVQDILSSVPSPLRLSAE
;
A
#
# COMPACT_ATOMS: atom_id res chain seq x y z
N MET A 1 53.92 -10.23 1.20
CA MET A 1 52.73 -9.35 1.13
C MET A 1 51.48 -10.21 1.28
N ARG A 2 50.83 -10.18 2.44
CA ARG A 2 49.58 -10.91 2.71
C ARG A 2 48.41 -10.03 2.24
N LEU A 3 47.56 -10.56 1.37
CA LEU A 3 46.29 -9.93 1.00
C LEU A 3 45.32 -9.98 2.19
N PRO A 4 44.51 -8.93 2.45
CA PRO A 4 43.49 -8.98 3.48
C PRO A 4 42.32 -9.86 3.05
N THR A 5 41.87 -10.71 3.97
CA THR A 5 40.63 -11.49 3.90
C THR A 5 39.39 -10.59 3.81
N PRO A 6 38.36 -10.95 3.03
CA PRO A 6 37.10 -10.20 3.02
C PRO A 6 36.37 -10.38 4.36
N ALA A 7 35.95 -9.26 4.93
CA ALA A 7 35.16 -9.20 6.16
C ALA A 7 33.84 -9.97 5.99
N SER A 8 33.49 -10.71 7.02
CA SER A 8 32.25 -11.48 7.13
C SER A 8 31.02 -10.63 6.77
N ASP A 9 30.31 -11.05 5.71
CA ASP A 9 28.97 -10.58 5.39
C ASP A 9 28.06 -10.86 6.58
N THR A 10 27.81 -9.82 7.37
CA THR A 10 26.76 -9.86 8.39
C THR A 10 25.44 -9.81 7.62
N ILE A 11 24.77 -10.96 7.56
CA ILE A 11 23.41 -11.08 7.01
C ILE A 11 22.50 -10.22 7.90
N GLU A 12 22.32 -8.96 7.53
CA GLU A 12 21.34 -8.07 8.16
C GLU A 12 19.95 -8.71 7.98
N GLN A 13 19.39 -9.23 9.08
CA GLN A 13 18.00 -9.64 9.08
C GLN A 13 17.14 -8.43 8.70
N PRO A 14 16.18 -8.58 7.75
CA PRO A 14 15.36 -7.46 7.33
C PRO A 14 14.60 -6.94 8.54
N PRO A 15 14.74 -5.66 8.90
CA PRO A 15 14.10 -5.11 10.09
C PRO A 15 12.59 -5.24 9.98
N ILE A 16 11.97 -5.69 11.08
CA ILE A 16 10.54 -5.98 11.20
C ILE A 16 9.76 -4.66 11.02
N THR A 17 9.40 -4.34 9.79
CA THR A 17 8.49 -3.25 9.48
C THR A 17 7.08 -3.72 9.82
N GLY A 18 6.33 -2.95 10.61
CA GLY A 18 4.93 -3.25 10.91
C GLY A 18 4.12 -3.46 9.62
N LYS A 19 3.06 -4.29 9.67
CA LYS A 19 2.32 -4.77 8.48
C LYS A 19 1.63 -3.67 7.64
N GLY A 20 1.76 -2.40 8.04
CA GLY A 20 1.15 -1.24 7.37
C GLY A 20 -0.38 -1.28 7.40
N ILE A 21 -0.99 -0.23 6.87
CA ILE A 21 -2.44 -0.20 6.66
C ILE A 21 -2.74 -1.07 5.43
N TRP A 22 -3.53 -2.13 5.64
CA TRP A 22 -4.01 -2.95 4.53
C TRP A 22 -5.05 -2.18 3.69
N ARG A 23 -4.93 -2.28 2.36
CA ARG A 23 -5.86 -1.66 1.41
C ARG A 23 -6.32 -2.70 0.39
N ALA A 24 -7.63 -2.76 0.15
CA ALA A 24 -8.22 -3.61 -0.89
C ALA A 24 -7.96 -3.02 -2.29
N HIS A 25 -8.03 -3.86 -3.33
CA HIS A 25 -7.98 -3.37 -4.70
C HIS A 25 -9.27 -2.60 -5.02
N PRO A 26 -9.23 -1.34 -5.50
CA PRO A 26 -10.44 -0.52 -5.68
C PRO A 26 -11.48 -1.15 -6.62
N ARG A 27 -11.03 -1.83 -7.68
CA ARG A 27 -11.91 -2.55 -8.62
C ARG A 27 -12.80 -3.63 -7.97
N LEU A 28 -12.48 -4.09 -6.76
CA LEU A 28 -13.37 -5.02 -6.03
C LEU A 28 -14.73 -4.36 -5.74
N ALA A 29 -14.76 -3.07 -5.39
CA ALA A 29 -15.99 -2.36 -5.10
C ALA A 29 -16.92 -2.23 -6.32
N ALA A 30 -16.36 -2.33 -7.53
CA ALA A 30 -17.12 -2.33 -8.78
C ALA A 30 -17.62 -3.73 -9.19
N SER A 31 -17.21 -4.80 -8.50
CA SER A 31 -17.63 -6.17 -8.82
C SER A 31 -18.93 -6.52 -8.08
N PRO A 32 -20.06 -6.76 -8.80
CA PRO A 32 -21.31 -7.14 -8.15
C PRO A 32 -21.20 -8.45 -7.37
N GLU A 33 -20.48 -9.43 -7.92
CA GLU A 33 -20.23 -10.73 -7.27
C GLU A 33 -19.47 -10.57 -5.95
N PHE A 34 -18.44 -9.71 -5.93
CA PHE A 34 -17.70 -9.42 -4.70
C PHE A 34 -18.61 -8.74 -3.67
N CYS A 35 -19.36 -7.71 -4.08
CA CYS A 35 -20.25 -6.97 -3.19
C CYS A 35 -21.34 -7.87 -2.60
N ALA A 36 -21.95 -8.74 -3.40
CA ALA A 36 -22.94 -9.71 -2.93
C ALA A 36 -22.34 -10.69 -1.93
N LYS A 37 -21.16 -11.25 -2.24
CA LYS A 37 -20.45 -12.16 -1.33
C LYS A 37 -20.06 -11.50 -0.02
N LEU A 38 -19.53 -10.28 -0.08
CA LEU A 38 -19.13 -9.51 1.08
C LEU A 38 -20.34 -9.21 1.97
N LYS A 39 -21.45 -8.73 1.38
CA LYS A 39 -22.69 -8.46 2.10
C LYS A 39 -23.18 -9.70 2.84
N GLY A 40 -23.29 -10.84 2.15
CA GLY A 40 -23.72 -12.10 2.77
C GLY A 40 -22.81 -12.51 3.93
N THR A 41 -21.48 -12.53 3.72
CA THR A 41 -20.54 -12.96 4.77
C THR A 41 -20.55 -12.01 5.98
N ILE A 42 -20.72 -10.70 5.77
CA ILE A 42 -20.83 -9.73 6.87
C ILE A 42 -22.13 -9.95 7.63
N SER A 43 -23.27 -10.12 6.95
CA SER A 43 -24.55 -10.40 7.59
C SER A 43 -24.50 -11.66 8.45
N ASP A 44 -23.95 -12.76 7.92
CA ASP A 44 -23.76 -14.01 8.66
C ASP A 44 -22.84 -13.80 9.88
N SER A 45 -21.76 -13.04 9.69
CA SER A 45 -20.81 -12.75 10.77
C SER A 45 -21.48 -11.95 11.88
N ILE A 46 -22.26 -10.91 11.55
CA ILE A 46 -22.98 -10.08 12.51
C ILE A 46 -23.98 -10.92 13.31
N ALA A 47 -24.71 -11.84 12.66
CA ALA A 47 -25.65 -12.73 13.33
C ALA A 47 -24.96 -13.68 14.33
N SER A 48 -23.69 -14.02 14.08
CA SER A 48 -22.88 -14.89 14.95
C SER A 48 -22.09 -14.17 16.05
N LEU A 49 -22.12 -12.82 16.11
CA LEU A 49 -21.31 -12.07 17.07
C LEU A 49 -21.85 -12.20 18.50
N PRO A 50 -21.00 -12.48 19.50
CA PRO A 50 -21.44 -12.53 20.89
C PRO A 50 -21.91 -11.18 21.43
N SER A 51 -23.02 -11.17 22.17
CA SER A 51 -23.59 -9.95 22.73
C SER A 51 -22.66 -9.26 23.74
N HIS A 52 -21.90 -10.06 24.51
CA HIS A 52 -21.02 -9.60 25.59
C HIS A 52 -19.73 -8.90 25.10
N TRP A 53 -19.44 -8.94 23.79
CA TRP A 53 -18.27 -8.25 23.24
C TRP A 53 -18.44 -6.74 23.23
N SER A 54 -17.32 -6.04 23.46
CA SER A 54 -17.26 -4.59 23.30
C SER A 54 -17.55 -4.18 21.86
N ALA A 55 -17.94 -2.92 21.65
CA ALA A 55 -18.12 -2.38 20.29
C ALA A 55 -16.82 -2.48 19.46
N GLN A 56 -15.67 -2.33 20.11
CA GLN A 56 -14.36 -2.41 19.49
C GLN A 56 -14.08 -3.83 18.96
N ASP A 57 -14.30 -4.86 19.78
CA ASP A 57 -14.04 -6.26 19.40
C ASP A 57 -14.96 -6.71 18.25
N LYS A 58 -16.23 -6.30 18.29
CA LYS A 58 -17.20 -6.52 17.20
C LYS A 58 -16.70 -5.89 15.91
N TRP A 59 -16.23 -4.64 15.96
CA TRP A 59 -15.70 -3.93 14.80
C TRP A 59 -14.41 -4.55 14.26
N ASP A 60 -13.47 -4.95 15.12
CA ASP A 60 -12.23 -5.60 14.74
C ASP A 60 -12.47 -6.97 14.08
N THR A 61 -13.49 -7.69 14.52
CA THR A 61 -13.94 -8.93 13.91
C THR A 61 -14.50 -8.69 12.51
N ILE A 62 -15.41 -7.72 12.34
CA ILE A 62 -15.98 -7.38 11.03
C ILE A 62 -14.90 -6.92 10.05
N LYS A 63 -13.94 -6.09 10.50
CA LYS A 63 -12.78 -5.70 9.69
C LYS A 63 -11.97 -6.91 9.26
N SER A 64 -11.69 -7.83 10.18
CA SER A 64 -10.93 -9.05 9.89
C SER A 64 -11.63 -9.95 8.87
N VAL A 65 -12.95 -10.13 8.99
CA VAL A 65 -13.78 -10.85 8.02
C VAL A 65 -13.72 -10.18 6.65
N THR A 66 -13.92 -8.86 6.60
CA THR A 66 -13.88 -8.07 5.35
C THR A 66 -12.54 -8.24 4.63
N ILE A 67 -11.43 -8.12 5.36
CA ILE A 67 -10.07 -8.34 4.84
C ILE A 67 -9.92 -9.76 4.30
N SER A 68 -10.42 -10.77 5.02
CA SER A 68 -10.34 -12.17 4.63
C SER A 68 -11.11 -12.45 3.34
N VAL A 69 -12.34 -11.96 3.22
CA VAL A 69 -13.17 -12.10 2.02
C VAL A 69 -12.51 -11.45 0.82
N ALA A 70 -12.04 -10.21 0.96
CA ALA A 70 -11.34 -9.49 -0.11
C ALA A 70 -10.06 -10.21 -0.56
N LYS A 71 -9.25 -10.72 0.38
CA LYS A 71 -8.04 -11.50 0.07
C LYS A 71 -8.38 -12.78 -0.68
N LYS A 72 -9.36 -13.57 -0.20
CA LYS A 72 -9.78 -14.82 -0.85
C LYS A 72 -10.32 -14.56 -2.26
N PHE A 73 -11.18 -13.56 -2.42
CA PHE A 73 -11.74 -13.19 -3.72
C PHE A 73 -10.65 -12.75 -4.70
N SER A 74 -9.76 -11.85 -4.28
CA SER A 74 -8.66 -11.36 -5.13
C SER A 74 -7.70 -12.47 -5.54
N ARG A 75 -7.38 -13.40 -4.64
CA ARG A 75 -6.54 -14.57 -4.94
C ARG A 75 -7.19 -15.49 -5.97
N ARG A 76 -8.49 -15.78 -5.81
CA ARG A 76 -9.26 -16.56 -6.78
C ARG A 76 -9.30 -15.88 -8.15
N GLN A 77 -9.61 -14.58 -8.19
CA GLN A 77 -9.62 -13.79 -9.42
C GLN A 77 -8.25 -13.83 -10.12
N THR A 78 -7.17 -13.61 -9.37
CA THR A 78 -5.80 -13.65 -9.91
C THR A 78 -5.45 -15.03 -10.46
N SER A 79 -5.82 -16.10 -9.74
CA SER A 79 -5.61 -17.47 -10.19
C SER A 79 -6.37 -17.75 -11.49
N HIS A 80 -7.65 -17.36 -11.55
CA HIS A 80 -8.49 -17.52 -12.72
C HIS A 80 -7.91 -16.77 -13.93
N LEU A 81 -7.52 -15.50 -13.76
CA LEU A 81 -6.90 -14.71 -14.82
C LEU A 81 -5.61 -15.35 -15.34
N LYS A 82 -4.75 -15.87 -14.46
CA LYS A 82 -3.53 -16.59 -14.87
C LYS A 82 -3.84 -17.84 -15.70
N SER A 83 -4.85 -18.61 -15.29
CA SER A 83 -5.27 -19.80 -16.03
C SER A 83 -5.83 -19.43 -17.42
N VAL A 84 -6.65 -18.39 -17.49
CA VAL A 84 -7.20 -17.87 -18.75
C VAL A 84 -6.08 -17.34 -19.65
N GLU A 85 -5.16 -16.53 -19.12
CA GLU A 85 -4.00 -16.00 -19.85
C GLU A 85 -3.14 -17.12 -20.45
N LYS A 86 -2.84 -18.15 -19.66
CA LYS A 86 -2.10 -19.34 -20.14
C LYS A 86 -2.83 -20.05 -21.26
N LEU A 87 -4.15 -20.26 -21.12
CA LEU A 87 -4.98 -20.89 -22.15
C LEU A 87 -4.99 -20.06 -23.44
N LEU A 88 -5.14 -18.73 -23.33
CA LEU A 88 -5.14 -17.82 -24.47
C LEU A 88 -3.79 -17.81 -25.19
N HIS A 89 -2.67 -17.83 -24.46
CA HIS A 89 -1.35 -17.98 -25.07
C HIS A 89 -1.20 -19.30 -25.85
N HIS A 90 -1.71 -20.41 -25.30
CA HIS A 90 -1.69 -21.69 -25.99
C HIS A 90 -2.54 -21.66 -27.27
N LYS A 91 -3.77 -21.13 -27.19
CA LYS A 91 -4.65 -20.96 -28.35
C LYS A 91 -4.03 -20.05 -29.42
N ARG A 92 -3.41 -18.94 -29.00
CA ARG A 92 -2.68 -18.03 -29.89
C ARG A 92 -1.58 -18.78 -30.65
N ALA A 93 -0.71 -19.49 -29.94
CA ALA A 93 0.36 -20.26 -30.55
C ALA A 93 -0.16 -21.31 -31.55
N SER A 94 -1.23 -22.03 -31.19
CA SER A 94 -1.88 -23.00 -32.07
C SER A 94 -2.43 -22.34 -33.34
N LEU A 95 -3.18 -21.24 -33.23
CA LEU A 95 -3.73 -20.54 -34.39
C LEU A 95 -2.64 -19.91 -35.26
N THR A 96 -1.60 -19.32 -34.68
CA THR A 96 -0.46 -18.78 -35.43
C THR A 96 0.21 -19.90 -36.25
N ASN A 97 0.39 -21.08 -35.68
CA ASN A 97 0.92 -22.24 -36.39
C ASN A 97 -0.03 -22.78 -37.47
N SER A 98 -1.35 -22.74 -37.24
CA SER A 98 -2.34 -23.15 -38.25
C SER A 98 -2.39 -22.17 -39.42
N VAL A 99 -2.29 -20.87 -39.17
CA VAL A 99 -2.25 -19.83 -40.21
C VAL A 99 -0.99 -19.96 -41.08
N SER A 100 0.16 -20.29 -40.48
CA SER A 100 1.39 -20.47 -41.23
C SER A 100 1.43 -21.76 -42.05
N ARG A 101 0.79 -22.84 -41.57
CA ARG A 101 0.76 -24.15 -42.26
C ARG A 101 -0.33 -24.25 -43.32
N PHE A 102 -1.48 -23.60 -43.12
CA PHE A 102 -2.63 -23.70 -44.01
C PHE A 102 -3.04 -22.30 -44.49
N ALA A 103 -2.31 -21.79 -45.49
CA ALA A 103 -2.52 -20.46 -46.05
C ALA A 103 -3.96 -20.26 -46.57
N ASP A 104 -4.56 -21.30 -47.16
CA ASP A 104 -5.92 -21.26 -47.70
C ASP A 104 -6.98 -21.01 -46.61
N ASN A 105 -6.72 -21.44 -45.37
CA ASN A 105 -7.60 -21.24 -44.22
C ASN A 105 -7.26 -19.98 -43.42
N ALA A 106 -6.19 -19.24 -43.77
CA ALA A 106 -5.72 -18.10 -43.02
C ALA A 106 -6.78 -16.99 -42.89
N ALA A 107 -7.58 -16.76 -43.94
CA ALA A 107 -8.64 -15.75 -43.94
C ALA A 107 -9.70 -16.00 -42.85
N ASN A 108 -10.02 -17.28 -42.58
CA ASN A 108 -10.99 -17.68 -41.55
C ASN A 108 -10.41 -17.69 -40.14
N LEU A 109 -9.10 -17.93 -40.00
CA LEU A 109 -8.42 -18.04 -38.70
C LEU A 109 -7.95 -16.69 -38.13
N ARG A 110 -7.63 -15.70 -38.99
CA ARG A 110 -7.18 -14.36 -38.58
C ARG A 110 -8.18 -13.61 -37.67
N PRO A 111 -9.50 -13.63 -37.92
CA PRO A 111 -10.47 -13.01 -37.01
C PRO A 111 -10.44 -13.63 -35.60
N GLN A 112 -10.32 -14.96 -35.51
CA GLN A 112 -10.23 -15.65 -34.22
C GLN A 112 -8.95 -15.28 -33.47
N LEU A 113 -7.83 -15.16 -34.19
CA LEU A 113 -6.56 -14.70 -33.63
C LEU A 113 -6.68 -13.28 -33.06
N SER A 114 -7.32 -12.36 -33.80
CA SER A 114 -7.56 -10.98 -33.33
C SER A 114 -8.39 -10.93 -32.05
N VAL A 115 -9.41 -11.78 -31.91
CA VAL A 115 -10.21 -11.89 -30.67
C VAL A 115 -9.35 -12.37 -29.50
N ILE A 116 -8.46 -13.34 -29.72
CA ILE A 116 -7.57 -13.83 -28.65
C ILE A 116 -6.55 -12.75 -28.25
N GLU A 117 -6.02 -12.01 -29.23
CA GLU A 117 -5.08 -10.92 -28.97
C GLU A 117 -5.73 -9.76 -28.21
N SER A 118 -6.99 -9.42 -28.52
CA SER A 118 -7.73 -8.40 -27.76
C SER A 118 -8.03 -8.85 -26.32
N GLN A 119 -8.36 -10.14 -26.12
CA GLN A 119 -8.53 -10.71 -24.78
C GLN A 119 -7.22 -10.69 -23.98
N LEU A 120 -6.09 -11.06 -24.58
CA LEU A 120 -4.77 -10.98 -23.95
C LEU A 120 -4.39 -9.53 -23.62
N ALA A 121 -4.64 -8.59 -24.53
CA ALA A 121 -4.40 -7.18 -24.29
C ALA A 121 -5.22 -6.67 -23.09
N SER A 122 -6.47 -7.11 -22.93
CA SER A 122 -7.29 -6.73 -21.77
C SER A 122 -6.70 -7.21 -20.43
N ILE A 123 -6.12 -8.42 -20.40
CA ILE A 123 -5.48 -8.99 -19.20
C ILE A 123 -4.17 -8.25 -18.89
N GLN A 124 -3.36 -7.97 -19.92
CA GLN A 124 -2.13 -7.20 -19.77
C GLN A 124 -2.40 -5.78 -19.27
N GLN A 125 -3.45 -5.13 -19.79
CA GLN A 125 -3.91 -3.83 -19.33
C GLN A 125 -4.32 -3.87 -17.86
N TYR A 126 -5.09 -4.88 -17.44
CA TYR A 126 -5.43 -5.09 -16.02
C TYR A 126 -4.18 -5.18 -15.12
N HIS A 127 -3.14 -5.90 -15.56
CA HIS A 127 -1.88 -6.01 -14.83
C HIS A 127 -1.12 -4.68 -14.76
N ALA A 128 -1.04 -3.94 -15.87
CA ALA A 128 -0.38 -2.64 -15.93
C ALA A 128 -1.08 -1.62 -15.02
N GLU A 129 -2.42 -1.56 -15.04
CA GLU A 129 -3.22 -0.72 -14.15
C GLU A 129 -2.96 -1.07 -12.67
N THR A 130 -2.93 -2.36 -12.34
CA THR A 130 -2.66 -2.81 -10.98
C THR A 130 -1.27 -2.37 -10.51
N LEU A 131 -0.25 -2.51 -11.37
CA LEU A 131 1.12 -2.07 -11.06
C LEU A 131 1.20 -0.56 -10.89
N ALA A 132 0.52 0.20 -11.73
CA ALA A 132 0.53 1.65 -11.63
C ALA A 132 -0.23 2.19 -10.42
N LEU A 133 -1.34 1.56 -10.03
CA LEU A 133 -1.99 1.85 -8.76
C LEU A 133 -1.02 1.65 -7.59
N ARG A 134 -0.20 0.60 -7.65
CA ARG A 134 0.81 0.31 -6.61
C ARG A 134 2.00 1.27 -6.65
N SER A 135 2.42 1.74 -7.83
CA SER A 135 3.51 2.71 -7.95
C SER A 135 3.14 4.07 -7.36
N GLY A 136 1.84 4.40 -7.34
CA GLY A 136 1.36 5.68 -6.82
C GLY A 136 1.63 6.86 -7.76
N ILE A 137 1.93 6.58 -9.02
CA ILE A 137 2.10 7.59 -10.06
C ILE A 137 0.70 8.09 -10.45
N ARG A 138 0.41 9.36 -10.17
CA ARG A 138 -0.90 9.97 -10.45
C ARG A 138 -1.04 10.42 -11.90
N TRP A 139 0.05 10.90 -12.50
CA TRP A 139 0.09 11.40 -13.87
C TRP A 139 0.96 10.48 -14.72
N ARG A 140 0.39 9.91 -15.77
CA ARG A 140 1.14 9.15 -16.78
C ARG A 140 1.07 9.95 -18.07
N GLU A 141 2.15 10.61 -18.42
CA GLU A 141 2.19 11.55 -19.54
C GLU A 141 1.82 10.88 -20.88
N MET A 142 2.18 9.59 -21.06
CA MET A 142 1.94 8.84 -22.30
C MET A 142 1.23 7.49 -22.07
N GLY A 143 0.47 7.35 -20.98
CA GLY A 143 -0.21 6.08 -20.68
C GLY A 143 0.76 4.94 -20.38
N GLU A 144 1.82 5.20 -19.62
CA GLU A 144 2.85 4.20 -19.30
C GLU A 144 2.25 2.88 -18.78
N ILE A 145 2.59 1.81 -19.50
CA ILE A 145 2.22 0.42 -19.19
C ILE A 145 3.44 -0.49 -18.98
N SER A 146 4.66 0.06 -19.05
CA SER A 146 5.89 -0.72 -18.91
C SER A 146 5.97 -1.35 -17.51
N ALA A 147 5.77 -2.67 -17.46
CA ALA A 147 5.79 -3.42 -16.20
C ALA A 147 7.12 -3.29 -15.46
N GLY A 148 8.24 -3.23 -16.19
CA GLY A 148 9.58 -3.05 -15.62
C GLY A 148 9.75 -1.68 -14.96
N TYR A 149 9.33 -0.62 -15.64
CA TYR A 149 9.33 0.73 -15.09
C TYR A 149 8.46 0.81 -13.82
N LEU A 150 7.20 0.37 -13.90
CA LEU A 150 6.27 0.43 -12.78
C LEU A 150 6.77 -0.34 -11.55
N LYS A 151 7.38 -1.52 -11.75
CA LYS A 151 8.01 -2.30 -10.67
C LYS A 151 9.18 -1.55 -10.01
N ARG A 152 10.06 -0.94 -10.80
CA ARG A 152 11.16 -0.12 -10.26
C ARG A 152 10.64 1.07 -9.46
N THR A 153 9.61 1.76 -9.95
CA THR A 153 9.01 2.89 -9.23
C THR A 153 8.37 2.46 -7.91
N ILE A 154 7.70 1.29 -7.86
CA ILE A 154 7.20 0.72 -6.60
C ILE A 154 8.36 0.50 -5.61
N ALA A 155 9.44 -0.16 -6.04
CA ALA A 155 10.58 -0.44 -5.18
C ALA A 155 11.27 0.83 -4.68
N GLN A 156 11.48 1.81 -5.58
CA GLN A 156 12.06 3.10 -5.25
C GLN A 156 11.20 3.86 -4.23
N ARG A 157 9.88 3.87 -4.42
CA ARG A 157 8.94 4.48 -3.46
C ARG A 157 9.02 3.80 -2.09
N GLN A 158 9.04 2.48 -2.05
CA GLN A 158 9.16 1.73 -0.79
C GLN A 158 10.46 2.06 -0.06
N SER A 159 11.57 2.18 -0.79
CA SER A 159 12.85 2.61 -0.22
C SER A 159 12.79 4.04 0.32
N ARG A 160 12.22 4.99 -0.43
CA ARG A 160 12.10 6.40 -0.01
C ARG A 160 11.16 6.62 1.18
N GLN A 161 10.12 5.81 1.31
CA GLN A 161 9.16 5.90 2.41
C GLN A 161 9.65 5.22 3.70
N LYS A 162 10.78 4.51 3.65
CA LYS A 162 11.36 3.83 4.80
C LYS A 162 12.31 4.78 5.51
N ILE A 163 11.98 5.11 6.76
CA ILE A 163 12.95 5.74 7.68
C ILE A 163 13.85 4.61 8.20
N SER A 164 15.12 4.63 7.81
CA SER A 164 16.10 3.61 8.20
C SER A 164 16.91 3.99 9.44
N LYS A 165 17.12 5.30 9.66
CA LYS A 165 17.93 5.83 10.76
C LYS A 165 17.33 7.15 11.25
N LEU A 166 17.42 7.39 12.55
CA LEU A 166 17.16 8.68 13.19
C LEU A 166 18.28 8.98 14.18
N ILE A 167 18.48 10.25 14.51
CA ILE A 167 19.33 10.65 15.63
C ILE A 167 18.42 10.89 16.83
N HIS A 168 18.72 10.29 17.97
CA HIS A 168 17.92 10.50 19.17
C HIS A 168 18.11 11.93 19.70
N PRO A 169 17.03 12.71 19.94
CA PRO A 169 17.16 14.13 20.27
C PRO A 169 17.88 14.39 21.60
N THR A 170 17.72 13.50 22.59
CA THR A 170 18.33 13.65 23.93
C THR A 170 19.74 13.07 24.04
N THR A 171 20.02 11.93 23.40
CA THR A 171 21.29 11.21 23.57
C THR A 171 22.27 11.47 22.42
N GLY A 172 21.79 11.96 21.27
CA GLY A 172 22.61 12.16 20.07
C GLY A 172 23.00 10.87 19.34
N GLU A 173 22.54 9.71 19.81
CA GLU A 173 22.90 8.42 19.23
C GLU A 173 22.12 8.10 17.95
N ILE A 174 22.72 7.31 17.06
CA ILE A 174 22.08 6.84 15.83
C ILE A 174 21.17 5.65 16.15
N CYS A 175 19.87 5.86 16.05
CA CYS A 175 18.84 4.85 16.19
C CYS A 175 18.67 4.08 14.88
N THR A 176 18.64 2.74 14.95
CA THR A 176 18.45 1.88 13.77
C THR A 176 17.40 0.79 13.98
N SER A 177 17.16 0.38 15.24
CA SER A 177 16.12 -0.60 15.53
C SER A 177 14.72 0.05 15.54
N PRO A 178 13.64 -0.67 15.21
CA PRO A 178 12.28 -0.10 15.22
C PRO A 178 11.88 0.51 16.57
N THR A 179 12.31 -0.09 17.68
CA THR A 179 12.06 0.40 19.04
C THR A 179 12.79 1.69 19.33
N GLU A 180 14.07 1.79 18.94
CA GLU A 180 14.85 3.03 19.08
C GLU A 180 14.30 4.15 18.19
N LEU A 181 13.98 3.84 16.93
CA LEU A 181 13.38 4.80 16.00
C LEU A 181 12.06 5.36 16.55
N GLN A 182 11.23 4.50 17.14
CA GLN A 182 9.99 4.93 17.78
C GLN A 182 10.23 5.76 19.04
N ALA A 183 11.20 5.39 19.88
CA ALA A 183 11.56 6.14 21.08
C ALA A 183 12.08 7.55 20.72
N ALA A 184 13.01 7.64 19.77
CA ALA A 184 13.53 8.90 19.26
C ALA A 184 12.43 9.81 18.68
N ALA A 185 11.53 9.24 17.87
CA ALA A 185 10.41 9.98 17.31
C ALA A 185 9.45 10.47 18.41
N ARG A 186 9.13 9.63 19.41
CA ARG A 186 8.29 10.03 20.55
C ARG A 186 8.92 11.15 21.34
N ALA A 187 10.20 11.06 21.67
CA ALA A 187 10.92 12.10 22.41
C ALA A 187 10.88 13.43 21.64
N PHE A 188 11.19 13.40 20.34
CA PHE A 188 11.19 14.58 19.49
C PHE A 188 9.81 15.25 19.41
N TYR A 189 8.75 14.49 19.11
CA TYR A 189 7.42 15.08 18.99
C TYR A 189 6.82 15.47 20.34
N SER A 190 7.18 14.78 21.43
CA SER A 190 6.77 15.21 22.77
C SER A 190 7.36 16.58 23.10
N ASP A 191 8.62 16.82 22.79
CA ASP A 191 9.29 18.11 22.99
C ASP A 191 8.68 19.19 22.08
N LEU A 192 8.56 18.92 20.77
CA LEU A 192 8.03 19.87 19.78
C LEU A 192 6.61 20.37 20.08
N TYR A 193 5.76 19.51 20.64
CA TYR A 193 4.38 19.84 21.00
C TYR A 193 4.20 20.11 22.50
N SER A 194 5.29 20.17 23.27
CA SER A 194 5.21 20.67 24.63
C SER A 194 5.05 22.20 24.57
N PRO A 195 4.19 22.78 25.42
CA PRO A 195 4.06 24.22 25.48
C PRO A 195 5.38 24.84 25.95
N ASP A 196 5.84 25.87 25.24
CA ASP A 196 6.93 26.71 25.72
C ASP A 196 6.52 27.35 27.05
N PRO A 197 7.45 27.45 28.02
CA PRO A 197 7.16 28.13 29.27
C PRO A 197 6.81 29.59 28.98
N ILE A 198 5.68 30.03 29.53
CA ILE A 198 5.28 31.44 29.44
C ILE A 198 6.32 32.26 30.21
N ASN A 199 6.90 33.24 29.54
CA ASN A 199 7.77 34.19 30.23
C ASN A 199 6.91 35.18 31.01
N ASP A 200 6.61 34.83 32.27
CA ASP A 200 5.80 35.66 33.17
C ASP A 200 6.38 37.07 33.37
N GLY A 201 7.72 37.23 33.26
CA GLY A 201 8.38 38.54 33.30
C GLY A 201 8.00 39.41 32.10
N ALA A 202 8.07 38.85 30.89
CA ALA A 202 7.63 39.56 29.68
C ALA A 202 6.13 39.87 29.69
N VAL A 203 5.32 38.95 30.25
CA VAL A 203 3.89 39.18 30.46
C VAL A 203 3.68 40.36 31.42
N GLN A 204 4.39 40.40 32.54
CA GLN A 204 4.30 41.52 33.49
C GLN A 204 4.81 42.83 32.92
N ASP A 205 5.88 42.84 32.12
CA ASP A 205 6.38 44.03 31.44
C ASP A 205 5.33 44.61 30.50
N ILE A 206 4.67 43.76 29.70
CA ILE A 206 3.57 44.17 28.82
C ILE A 206 2.39 44.69 29.65
N LEU A 207 1.99 43.98 30.71
CA LEU A 207 0.89 44.42 31.59
C LEU A 207 1.21 45.73 32.31
N SER A 208 2.48 45.98 32.66
CA SER A 208 2.92 47.20 33.32
C SER A 208 2.81 48.43 32.41
N SER A 209 2.91 48.25 31.09
CA SER A 209 2.74 49.29 30.08
C SER A 209 1.27 49.68 29.83
N VAL A 210 0.31 48.88 30.33
CA VAL A 210 -1.11 49.18 30.20
C VAL A 210 -1.48 50.35 31.14
N PRO A 211 -2.02 51.46 30.61
CA PRO A 211 -2.46 52.59 31.42
C PRO A 211 -3.52 52.19 32.45
N SER A 212 -3.45 52.77 33.65
CA SER A 212 -4.36 52.51 34.77
C SER A 212 -5.86 52.48 34.44
N PRO A 213 -6.44 53.36 33.59
CA PRO A 213 -7.89 53.31 33.30
C PRO A 213 -8.34 52.09 32.47
N LEU A 214 -7.41 51.33 31.89
CA LEU A 214 -7.69 50.11 31.12
C LEU A 214 -7.41 48.83 31.93
N ARG A 215 -6.96 48.95 33.18
CA ARG A 215 -6.74 47.82 34.07
C ARG A 215 -8.06 47.44 34.72
N LEU A 216 -8.46 46.17 34.56
CA LEU A 216 -9.59 45.62 35.30
C LEU A 216 -9.27 45.66 36.79
N SER A 217 -10.13 46.28 37.59
CA SER A 217 -10.01 46.23 39.05
C SER A 217 -10.32 44.80 39.50
N ALA A 218 -9.47 44.22 40.34
CA ALA A 218 -9.75 42.94 40.94
C ALA A 218 -10.98 43.06 41.85
N GLU A 219 -12.00 42.25 41.60
CA GLU A 219 -13.12 42.00 42.51
C GLU A 219 -12.71 40.97 43.56
#